data_AF-A0A6I7NAW4-F1
#
_entry.id   AF-A0A6I7NAW4-F1
#
_cell.length_a   1.000
_cell.length_b   1.000
_cell.length_c   1.000
_cell.angle_alpha   90.00
_cell.angle_beta   90.00
_cell.angle_gamma   90.00
#
_symmetry.space_group_name_H-M   'P 1'
#
loop_
_entity.id
_entity.type
_entity.pdbx_description
1 polymer ?
#
loop_
_entity_poly.entity_id
_entity_poly.type
_entity_poly.pdbx_seq_one_letter_code
_entity_poly.pdbx_strand_id
1 'polypeptide(L)'
;MTLEQLLHYLDYHMDQNFLDGDAGQTLAKARDGSHRDPIAAEVLVALMDGAGADSAETEVDRATAVKSIGPVRLKYMKDDAPVEGFRLVERTIVTIDAAYNEESLAAQGR
;
A
#
# COMPACT_ATOMS: atom_id res chain seq x y z
N MET A 1 -10.09 8.54 -1.66
CA MET A 1 -8.76 8.68 -1.05
C MET A 1 -7.66 8.80 -2.09
N THR A 2 -6.65 9.64 -1.87
CA THR A 2 -5.42 9.70 -2.69
C THR A 2 -4.39 8.66 -2.24
N LEU A 3 -3.40 8.35 -3.08
CA LEU A 3 -2.27 7.50 -2.69
C LEU A 3 -1.54 8.06 -1.47
N GLU A 4 -1.31 9.38 -1.40
CA GLU A 4 -0.71 10.06 -0.25
C GLU A 4 -1.47 9.76 1.07
N GLN A 5 -2.78 9.93 1.05
CA GLN A 5 -3.62 9.68 2.23
C GLN A 5 -3.54 8.20 2.65
N LEU A 6 -3.57 7.29 1.67
CA LEU A 6 -3.46 5.87 1.93
C LEU A 6 -2.07 5.50 2.49
N LEU A 7 -1.00 6.05 1.92
CA LEU A 7 0.39 5.87 2.36
C LEU A 7 0.57 6.31 3.81
N HIS A 8 0.08 7.51 4.17
CA HIS A 8 0.15 7.99 5.54
C HIS A 8 -0.66 7.11 6.50
N TYR A 9 -1.84 6.65 6.10
CA TYR A 9 -2.64 5.75 6.91
C TYR A 9 -1.93 4.40 7.13
N LEU A 10 -1.37 3.83 6.06
CA LEU A 10 -0.59 2.59 6.12
C LEU A 10 0.61 2.77 7.04
N ASP A 11 1.44 3.79 6.83
CA ASP A 11 2.65 4.03 7.60
C ASP A 11 2.36 4.16 9.11
N TYR A 12 1.32 4.92 9.46
CA TYR A 12 0.88 5.08 10.85
C TYR A 12 0.43 3.76 11.50
N HIS A 13 -0.25 2.87 10.75
CA HIS A 13 -0.80 1.62 11.28
C HIS A 13 0.11 0.39 11.10
N MET A 14 1.22 0.54 10.37
CA MET A 14 2.08 -0.55 9.93
C MET A 14 3.52 -0.37 10.41
N ASP A 15 3.70 0.19 11.61
CA ASP A 15 5.00 0.34 12.28
C ASP A 15 6.00 1.20 11.49
N GLN A 16 5.50 2.21 10.77
CA GLN A 16 6.28 3.12 9.94
C GLN A 16 7.14 2.39 8.89
N ASN A 17 6.58 1.39 8.20
CA ASN A 17 7.31 0.64 7.18
C ASN A 17 7.09 1.15 5.75
N PHE A 18 6.16 2.08 5.52
CA PHE A 18 5.71 2.43 4.18
C PHE A 18 6.27 3.75 3.67
N LEU A 19 6.42 4.77 4.49
CA LEU A 19 7.01 6.04 4.07
C LEU A 19 8.54 5.94 4.12
N ASP A 20 9.23 6.43 3.09
CA ASP A 20 10.68 6.57 3.06
C ASP A 20 11.04 7.98 2.57
N GLY A 21 10.71 8.96 3.41
CA GLY A 21 10.64 10.38 3.05
C GLY A 21 9.19 10.86 3.00
N ASP A 22 8.91 11.83 2.14
CA ASP A 22 7.52 12.18 1.81
C ASP A 22 6.87 11.15 0.87
N ALA A 23 5.57 11.26 0.63
CA ALA A 23 4.84 10.31 -0.20
C ALA A 23 5.38 10.23 -1.64
N GLY A 24 5.74 11.36 -2.26
CA GLY A 24 6.30 11.38 -3.61
C GLY A 24 7.67 10.70 -3.69
N GLN A 25 8.55 11.00 -2.73
CA GLN A 25 9.85 10.35 -2.59
C GLN A 25 9.70 8.84 -2.35
N THR A 26 8.75 8.45 -1.52
CA THR A 26 8.44 7.05 -1.22
C THR A 26 8.06 6.28 -2.48
N LEU A 27 7.13 6.83 -3.27
CA LEU A 27 6.70 6.21 -4.53
C LEU A 27 7.84 6.13 -5.55
N ALA A 28 8.65 7.18 -5.67
CA ALA A 28 9.83 7.19 -6.53
C ALA A 28 10.86 6.11 -6.11
N LYS A 29 11.18 6.03 -4.82
CA LYS A 29 12.08 5.02 -4.26
C LYS A 29 11.56 3.59 -4.43
N ALA A 30 10.24 3.40 -4.36
CA ALA A 30 9.64 2.10 -4.62
C ALA A 30 9.82 1.69 -6.09
N ARG A 31 9.63 2.62 -7.04
CA ARG A 31 9.84 2.38 -8.48
C ARG A 31 11.29 2.09 -8.83
N ASP A 32 12.24 2.83 -8.26
CA ASP A 32 13.66 2.69 -8.58
C ASP A 32 14.37 1.57 -7.77
N GLY A 33 13.67 0.97 -6.80
CA GLY A 33 14.18 -0.11 -5.96
C GLY A 33 15.09 0.34 -4.82
N SER A 34 15.14 1.63 -4.49
CA SER A 34 15.92 2.19 -3.38
C SER A 34 15.15 2.38 -2.08
N HIS A 35 13.86 2.00 -2.04
CA HIS A 35 13.06 2.01 -0.83
C HIS A 35 13.66 1.12 0.27
N ARG A 36 13.69 1.62 1.50
CA ARG A 36 14.32 0.96 2.66
C ARG A 36 13.81 -0.45 2.98
N ASP A 37 12.55 -0.72 2.69
CA ASP A 37 11.94 -2.04 2.81
C ASP A 37 11.56 -2.56 1.41
N PRO A 38 12.20 -3.63 0.91
CA PRO A 38 11.95 -4.16 -0.43
C PRO A 38 10.55 -4.78 -0.59
N ILE A 39 9.96 -5.33 0.48
CA ILE A 39 8.63 -5.94 0.43
C ILE A 39 7.57 -4.83 0.39
N ALA A 40 7.75 -3.79 1.21
CA ALA A 40 6.89 -2.60 1.14
C ALA A 40 6.98 -1.96 -0.26
N ALA A 41 8.18 -1.88 -0.84
CA ALA A 41 8.39 -1.38 -2.20
C ALA A 41 7.56 -2.14 -3.24
N GLU A 42 7.55 -3.48 -3.18
CA GLU A 42 6.74 -4.30 -4.09
C GLU A 42 5.24 -4.02 -3.97
N VAL A 43 4.75 -3.83 -2.74
CA VAL A 43 3.35 -3.47 -2.49
C VAL A 43 3.03 -2.08 -3.05
N LEU A 44 3.92 -1.11 -2.84
CA LEU A 44 3.77 0.25 -3.36
C LEU A 44 3.75 0.29 -4.89
N VAL A 45 4.65 -0.47 -5.53
CA VAL A 45 4.68 -0.65 -6.98
C VAL A 45 3.36 -1.23 -7.48
N ALA A 46 2.83 -2.25 -6.81
CA ALA A 46 1.54 -2.82 -7.16
C ALA A 46 0.39 -1.82 -7.00
N LEU A 47 0.38 -1.01 -5.94
CA LEU A 47 -0.61 0.06 -5.75
C LEU A 47 -0.55 1.11 -6.86
N MET A 48 0.65 1.58 -7.23
CA MET A 48 0.84 2.53 -8.33
C MET A 48 0.40 1.94 -9.68
N ASP A 49 0.78 0.70 -9.97
CA ASP A 49 0.36 0.00 -11.19
C ASP A 49 -1.17 -0.17 -11.25
N GLY A 50 -1.79 -0.49 -10.11
CA GLY A 50 -3.24 -0.60 -9.99
C GLY A 50 -3.96 0.74 -10.19
N ALA A 51 -3.43 1.82 -9.61
CA ALA A 51 -3.95 3.17 -9.78
C ALA A 51 -3.68 3.76 -11.18
N GLY A 52 -2.76 3.16 -11.93
CA GLY A 52 -2.37 3.61 -13.27
C GLY A 52 -1.52 4.89 -13.28
N ALA A 53 -0.96 5.27 -12.13
CA ALA A 53 -0.09 6.45 -12.00
C ALA A 53 0.82 6.37 -10.76
N ASP A 54 1.93 7.10 -10.84
CA ASP A 54 2.98 7.15 -9.82
C ASP A 54 2.94 8.46 -9.00
N SER A 55 1.80 9.16 -9.01
CA SER A 55 1.65 10.43 -8.30
C SER A 55 0.99 10.23 -6.94
N ALA A 56 1.52 10.88 -5.90
CA ALA A 56 0.93 10.84 -4.57
C ALA A 56 -0.50 11.41 -4.53
N GLU A 57 -0.82 12.33 -5.44
CA GLU A 57 -2.15 12.93 -5.58
C GLU A 57 -3.14 12.04 -6.34
N THR A 58 -2.68 10.93 -6.94
CA THR A 58 -3.56 10.02 -7.68
C THR A 58 -4.62 9.44 -6.75
N GLU A 59 -5.88 9.59 -7.14
CA GLU A 59 -6.97 8.90 -6.47
C GLU A 59 -6.93 7.42 -6.76
N VAL A 60 -7.18 6.63 -5.72
CA VAL A 60 -7.37 5.19 -5.83
C VAL A 60 -8.65 4.84 -5.08
N ASP A 61 -9.40 3.87 -5.60
CA ASP A 61 -10.56 3.32 -4.90
C ASP A 61 -10.20 2.02 -4.17
N ARG A 62 -11.04 1.61 -3.22
CA ARG A 62 -10.84 0.39 -2.43
C ARG A 62 -10.60 -0.84 -3.29
N ALA A 63 -11.47 -1.09 -4.27
CA ALA A 63 -11.43 -2.32 -5.05
C ALA A 63 -10.14 -2.40 -5.87
N THR A 64 -9.73 -1.27 -6.45
CA THR A 64 -8.47 -1.13 -7.17
C THR A 64 -7.27 -1.38 -6.26
N ALA A 65 -7.21 -0.75 -5.08
CA ALA A 65 -6.10 -0.92 -4.12
C ALA A 65 -5.96 -2.36 -3.63
N VAL A 66 -7.07 -3.03 -3.26
CA VAL A 66 -7.03 -4.41 -2.78
C VAL A 66 -6.67 -5.38 -3.91
N LYS A 67 -7.27 -5.20 -5.09
CA LYS A 67 -7.02 -6.09 -6.24
C LYS A 67 -5.58 -5.99 -6.74
N SER A 68 -4.99 -4.80 -6.72
CA SER A 68 -3.64 -4.59 -7.25
C SER A 68 -2.56 -5.33 -6.46
N ILE A 69 -2.78 -5.55 -5.16
CA ILE A 69 -1.86 -6.30 -4.29
C ILE A 69 -1.96 -7.83 -4.51
N GLY A 70 -3.03 -8.31 -5.17
CA GLY A 70 -3.28 -9.74 -5.40
C GLY A 70 -2.08 -10.54 -5.93
N PRO A 71 -1.38 -10.09 -7.00
CA PRO A 71 -0.17 -10.75 -7.49
C PRO A 71 0.98 -10.80 -6.47
N VAL A 72 1.19 -9.75 -5.69
CA VAL A 72 2.22 -9.71 -4.63
C VAL A 72 1.88 -10.73 -3.54
N ARG A 73 0.61 -10.78 -3.13
CA ARG A 73 0.12 -11.81 -2.19
C ARG A 73 0.40 -13.22 -2.69
N LEU A 74 0.04 -13.52 -3.94
CA LEU A 74 0.30 -14.83 -4.54
C LEU A 74 1.79 -15.19 -4.62
N LYS A 75 2.67 -14.20 -4.83
CA LYS A 75 4.12 -14.39 -4.78
C LYS A 75 4.57 -14.87 -3.40
N TYR A 76 4.09 -14.24 -2.32
CA TYR A 76 4.47 -14.57 -0.94
C TYR A 76 3.72 -15.75 -0.33
N MET A 77 2.70 -16.29 -1.02
CA MET A 77 2.03 -17.54 -0.64
C MET A 77 2.75 -18.81 -1.14
N LYS A 78 3.82 -18.68 -1.93
CA LYS A 78 4.60 -19.83 -2.41
C LYS A 78 5.38 -20.46 -1.25
N ASP A 79 5.55 -21.78 -1.27
CA ASP A 79 6.16 -22.56 -0.18
C ASP A 79 7.56 -22.06 0.24
N ASP A 80 8.36 -21.54 -0.71
CA ASP A 80 9.73 -21.06 -0.46
C ASP A 80 9.81 -19.54 -0.17
N ALA A 81 8.67 -18.84 -0.08
CA ALA A 81 8.67 -17.40 0.14
C ALA A 81 8.87 -17.05 1.64
N PRO A 82 9.52 -15.91 1.95
CA PRO A 82 9.65 -15.44 3.33
C PRO A 82 8.29 -15.21 3.99
N VAL A 83 8.09 -15.78 5.18
CA VAL A 83 6.84 -15.68 5.96
C VAL A 83 6.53 -14.23 6.34
N GLU A 84 7.57 -13.44 6.59
CA GLU A 84 7.48 -12.01 6.91
C GLU A 84 6.80 -11.25 5.77
N GLY A 85 7.10 -11.61 4.52
CA GLY A 85 6.48 -10.99 3.35
C GLY A 85 5.00 -11.29 3.25
N PHE A 86 4.61 -12.55 3.49
CA PHE A 86 3.20 -12.91 3.53
C PHE A 86 2.45 -12.13 4.62
N ARG A 87 3.01 -12.04 5.83
CA ARG A 87 2.40 -11.30 6.94
C ARG A 87 2.27 -9.82 6.65
N LEU A 88 3.29 -9.19 6.06
CA LEU A 88 3.25 -7.78 5.70
C LEU A 88 2.15 -7.52 4.66
N VAL A 89 2.08 -8.33 3.61
CA VAL A 89 1.09 -8.18 2.55
C VAL A 89 -0.34 -8.39 3.07
N GLU A 90 -0.59 -9.44 3.85
CA GLU A 90 -1.91 -9.70 4.45
C GLU A 90 -2.35 -8.55 5.37
N ARG A 91 -1.46 -8.09 6.26
CA ARG A 91 -1.76 -6.98 7.16
C ARG A 91 -2.02 -5.70 6.35
N THR A 92 -1.28 -5.47 5.27
CA THR A 92 -1.50 -4.31 4.40
C THR A 92 -2.90 -4.32 3.79
N ILE A 93 -3.37 -5.46 3.25
CA ILE A 93 -4.72 -5.57 2.68
C ILE A 93 -5.79 -5.24 3.73
N VAL A 94 -5.68 -5.80 4.93
CA VAL A 94 -6.62 -5.54 6.03
C VAL A 94 -6.59 -4.06 6.44
N THR A 95 -5.41 -3.44 6.49
CA THR A 95 -5.25 -2.02 6.84
C THR A 95 -5.80 -1.10 5.75
N ILE A 96 -5.69 -1.46 4.46
CA ILE A 96 -6.35 -0.72 3.36
C ILE A 96 -7.86 -0.75 3.55
N ASP A 97 -8.44 -1.92 3.82
CA ASP A 97 -9.88 -2.03 4.05
C ASP A 97 -10.33 -1.17 5.25
N ALA A 98 -9.56 -1.16 6.33
CA ALA A 98 -9.80 -0.31 7.49
C ALA A 98 -9.78 1.19 7.13
N ALA A 99 -8.79 1.65 6.35
CA ALA A 99 -8.67 3.04 5.91
C ALA A 99 -9.95 3.54 5.20
N TYR A 100 -10.47 2.74 4.27
CA TYR A 100 -11.70 3.07 3.55
C TYR A 100 -12.96 2.93 4.42
N ASN A 101 -12.96 2.03 5.41
CA ASN A 101 -14.09 1.93 6.34
C ASN A 101 -14.20 3.22 7.15
N GLU A 102 -13.07 3.72 7.66
CA GLU A 102 -13.02 4.98 8.41
C GLU A 102 -13.40 6.19 7.55
N GLU A 103 -12.90 6.28 6.31
CA GLU A 103 -13.29 7.33 5.36
C GLU A 103 -14.82 7.33 5.14
N SER A 104 -15.41 6.14 4.96
CA SER A 104 -16.86 5.99 4.76
C SER A 104 -17.68 6.37 5.98
N LEU A 105 -17.25 5.96 7.18
CA LEU A 105 -17.92 6.34 8.44
C LEU A 105 -17.84 7.85 8.70
N ALA A 106 -16.69 8.47 8.43
CA ALA A 106 -16.51 9.91 8.54
C ALA A 106 -17.41 10.69 7.57
N ALA A 107 -17.67 10.13 6.38
CA ALA A 107 -18.59 10.72 5.40
C ALA A 107 -20.07 10.63 5.81
N GLN A 108 -20.46 9.58 6.56
CA GLN A 108 -21.83 9.39 7.06
C GLN A 108 -22.16 10.20 8.32
N GLY A 109 -21.14 10.59 9.10
CA GLY A 109 -21.28 11.42 10.31
C GLY A 109 -21.43 12.92 10.05
N ARG A 110 -21.53 13.35 8.78
CA ARG A 110 -21.80 14.71 8.33
C ARG A 110 -23.20 14.83 7.75
#